data_AF-A0AAW0LKG9-F1
#
_entry.id   AF-A0AAW0LKG9-F1
#
_cell.length_a   1.000
_cell.length_b   1.000
_cell.length_c   1.000
_cell.angle_alpha   90.00
_cell.angle_beta   90.00
_cell.angle_gamma   90.00
#
_symmetry.space_group_name_H-M   'P 1'
#
loop_
_entity.id
_entity.type
_entity.pdbx_description
1 polymer ?
#
loop_
_entity_poly.entity_id
_entity_poly.type
_entity_poly.pdbx_seq_one_letter_code
_entity_poly.pdbx_strand_id
1 'polypeptide(L)'
;MANMEELHMAASAYYRNASNELRQRATEFFHSMDTNGDGGVSFNMFVQFFVQNGYNRVARNFFRSLDSNGDGFLDFFEVLTFYYILKTRGTNNYSADGSPQGIIP
;
A
#
# COMPACT_ATOMS: atom_id res chain seq x y z
N MET A 1 -6.17 19.15 -1.11
CA MET A 1 -6.03 17.71 -0.86
C MET A 1 -5.38 17.14 -2.11
N ALA A 2 -4.23 16.47 -1.99
CA ALA A 2 -3.64 15.83 -3.18
C ALA A 2 -4.60 14.77 -3.72
N ASN A 3 -4.82 14.75 -5.03
CA ASN A 3 -5.62 13.71 -5.67
C ASN A 3 -4.81 12.39 -5.74
N MET A 4 -5.48 11.26 -5.99
CA MET A 4 -4.78 9.96 -6.04
C MET A 4 -3.78 9.86 -7.19
N GLU A 5 -3.99 10.61 -8.27
CA GLU A 5 -3.06 10.71 -9.39
C GLU A 5 -1.73 11.36 -8.99
N GLU A 6 -1.77 12.47 -8.23
CA GLU A 6 -0.56 13.09 -7.68
C GLU A 6 0.17 12.17 -6.72
N LEU A 7 -0.57 11.41 -5.90
CA LEU A 7 0.00 10.42 -4.99
C LEU A 7 0.68 9.28 -5.74
N HIS A 8 0.07 8.80 -6.81
CA HIS A 8 0.64 7.76 -7.67
C HIS A 8 1.93 8.24 -8.34
N MET A 9 1.93 9.46 -8.90
CA MET A 9 3.12 10.06 -9.48
C MET A 9 4.23 10.24 -8.44
N ALA A 10 3.89 10.74 -7.25
CA ALA A 10 4.83 10.91 -6.15
C ALA A 10 5.41 9.58 -5.67
N ALA A 11 4.59 8.54 -5.55
CA ALA A 11 5.01 7.20 -5.15
C ALA A 11 5.95 6.56 -6.18
N SER A 12 5.63 6.67 -7.47
CA SER A 12 6.49 6.22 -8.56
C SER A 12 7.83 6.96 -8.58
N ALA A 13 7.82 8.29 -8.40
CA ALA A 13 9.05 9.08 -8.31
C ALA A 13 9.88 8.73 -7.07
N TYR A 14 9.22 8.53 -5.92
CA TYR A 14 9.84 8.09 -4.68
C TYR A 14 10.55 6.75 -4.86
N TYR A 15 9.88 5.77 -5.44
CA TYR A 15 10.44 4.44 -5.70
C TYR A 15 11.54 4.42 -6.76
N ARG A 16 11.44 5.28 -7.80
CA ARG A 16 12.47 5.38 -8.84
C ARG A 16 13.79 5.93 -8.29
N ASN A 17 13.70 6.89 -7.37
CA ASN A 17 14.87 7.51 -6.74
C ASN A 17 15.27 6.85 -5.40
N ALA A 18 14.58 5.79 -5.01
CA ALA A 18 14.81 5.09 -3.76
C ALA A 18 16.10 4.25 -3.78
N SER A 19 16.67 4.03 -2.59
CA SER A 19 17.74 3.04 -2.42
C SER A 19 17.24 1.63 -2.75
N ASN A 20 18.17 0.73 -3.10
CA ASN A 20 17.84 -0.68 -3.35
C ASN A 20 17.10 -1.32 -2.16
N GLU A 21 17.50 -0.98 -0.93
CA GLU A 21 16.85 -1.47 0.28
C GLU A 21 15.38 -1.05 0.36
N LEU A 22 15.07 0.21 0.05
CA LEU A 22 13.68 0.68 0.10
C LEU A 22 12.85 0.07 -1.03
N ARG A 23 13.43 -0.13 -2.21
CA ARG A 23 12.76 -0.82 -3.31
C ARG A 23 12.45 -2.26 -2.93
N GLN A 24 13.39 -2.94 -2.31
CA GLN A 24 13.21 -4.29 -1.78
C GLN A 24 12.10 -4.33 -0.72
N ARG A 25 12.08 -3.41 0.24
CA ARG A 25 11.00 -3.35 1.26
C ARG A 25 9.63 -3.11 0.63
N ALA A 26 9.53 -2.31 -0.43
CA ALA A 26 8.27 -2.10 -1.15
C ALA A 26 7.83 -3.37 -1.90
N THR A 27 8.76 -4.11 -2.50
CA THR A 27 8.50 -5.43 -3.11
C THR A 27 8.06 -6.46 -2.07
N GLU A 28 8.74 -6.55 -0.93
CA GLU A 28 8.38 -7.44 0.17
C GLU A 28 7.00 -7.09 0.73
N PHE A 29 6.71 -5.80 0.87
CA PHE A 29 5.39 -5.33 1.28
C PHE A 29 4.30 -5.76 0.28
N PHE A 30 4.53 -5.59 -1.02
CA PHE A 30 3.60 -6.06 -2.05
C PHE A 30 3.35 -7.57 -1.96
N HIS A 31 4.41 -8.38 -1.88
CA HIS A 31 4.29 -9.83 -1.74
C HIS A 31 3.60 -10.27 -0.44
N SER A 32 3.69 -9.47 0.63
CA SER A 32 2.96 -9.76 1.87
C SER A 32 1.44 -9.63 1.71
N MET A 33 0.97 -8.87 0.71
CA MET A 33 -0.45 -8.69 0.39
C MET A 33 -0.91 -9.62 -0.75
N ASP A 34 -0.06 -9.84 -1.75
CA ASP A 34 -0.28 -10.76 -2.88
C ASP A 34 -0.02 -12.22 -2.46
N THR A 35 -0.92 -12.76 -1.64
CA THR A 35 -0.76 -14.10 -1.03
C THR A 35 -0.82 -15.27 -2.02
N ASN A 36 -1.46 -15.09 -3.19
CA ASN A 36 -1.55 -16.10 -4.24
C ASN A 36 -0.48 -15.92 -5.33
N GLY A 37 0.23 -14.79 -5.35
CA GLY A 37 1.36 -14.54 -6.25
C GLY A 37 0.95 -14.35 -7.71
N ASP A 38 -0.28 -13.89 -7.95
CA ASP A 38 -0.79 -13.65 -9.30
C ASP A 38 -0.45 -12.24 -9.82
N GLY A 39 0.20 -11.41 -8.98
CA GLY A 39 0.58 -10.05 -9.30
C GLY A 39 -0.52 -9.02 -9.04
N GLY A 40 -1.63 -9.40 -8.38
CA GLY A 40 -2.73 -8.49 -8.07
C GLY A 40 -3.32 -8.71 -6.67
N VAL A 41 -3.47 -7.63 -5.91
CA VAL A 41 -4.10 -7.70 -4.59
C VAL A 41 -5.61 -7.45 -4.71
N SER A 42 -6.40 -8.51 -4.56
CA SER A 42 -7.87 -8.37 -4.51
C SER A 42 -8.35 -7.63 -3.25
N PHE A 43 -9.56 -7.06 -3.29
CA PHE A 43 -10.16 -6.43 -2.11
C PHE A 43 -10.20 -7.35 -0.88
N ASN A 44 -10.41 -8.66 -1.06
CA ASN A 44 -10.43 -9.60 0.05
C ASN A 44 -9.04 -9.78 0.67
N MET A 45 -7.99 -9.91 -0.14
CA MET A 45 -6.60 -9.97 0.34
C MET A 45 -6.20 -8.68 1.04
N PHE A 46 -6.61 -7.54 0.48
CA PHE A 46 -6.43 -6.24 1.11
C PHE A 46 -7.08 -6.20 2.50
N VAL A 47 -8.35 -6.59 2.64
CA VAL A 47 -9.01 -6.64 3.96
C VAL A 47 -8.33 -7.63 4.92
N GLN A 48 -7.94 -8.81 4.43
CA GLN A 48 -7.26 -9.80 5.25
C GLN A 48 -5.94 -9.27 5.82
N PHE A 49 -5.14 -8.56 5.02
CA PHE A 49 -3.91 -7.92 5.49
C PHE A 49 -4.18 -7.00 6.69
N PHE A 50 -5.20 -6.16 6.61
CA PHE A 50 -5.56 -5.25 7.70
C PHE A 50 -6.06 -6.00 8.93
N VAL A 51 -6.91 -7.01 8.76
CA VAL A 51 -7.39 -7.84 9.89
C VAL A 51 -6.22 -8.53 10.60
N GLN A 52 -5.28 -9.11 9.84
CA GLN A 52 -4.08 -9.74 10.40
C GLN A 52 -3.19 -8.76 11.18
N ASN A 53 -3.17 -7.49 10.76
CA ASN A 53 -2.42 -6.43 11.44
C ASN A 53 -3.24 -5.68 12.51
N GLY A 54 -4.39 -6.23 12.94
CA GLY A 54 -5.18 -5.71 14.07
C GLY A 54 -6.20 -4.62 13.72
N TYR A 55 -6.46 -4.38 12.44
CA TYR A 55 -7.44 -3.40 11.97
C TYR A 55 -8.78 -4.06 11.66
N ASN A 56 -9.85 -3.57 12.29
CA ASN A 56 -11.16 -4.21 12.22
C ASN A 56 -12.00 -3.76 11.01
N ARG A 57 -11.62 -2.66 10.33
CA ARG A 57 -12.36 -2.08 9.21
C ARG A 57 -11.43 -1.41 8.22
N VAL A 58 -11.68 -1.65 6.94
CA VAL A 58 -11.05 -0.94 5.83
C VAL A 58 -12.15 -0.31 5.00
N ALA A 59 -12.01 0.97 4.67
CA ALA A 59 -12.97 1.63 3.79
C ALA A 59 -12.85 1.09 2.37
N ARG A 60 -13.93 0.51 1.82
CA ARG A 60 -13.99 0.12 0.40
C ARG A 60 -13.69 1.30 -0.54
N ASN A 61 -14.02 2.51 -0.12
CA ASN A 61 -13.72 3.73 -0.86
C ASN A 61 -12.21 3.99 -0.96
N PHE A 62 -11.42 3.55 0.02
CA PHE A 62 -9.96 3.68 -0.02
C PHE A 62 -9.32 2.66 -0.99
N PHE A 63 -9.81 1.41 -0.99
CA PHE A 63 -9.39 0.45 -2.01
C PHE A 63 -9.67 0.99 -3.42
N ARG A 64 -10.89 1.48 -3.65
CA ARG A 64 -11.31 2.05 -4.94
C ARG A 64 -10.57 3.31 -5.35
N SER A 65 -9.98 4.04 -4.41
CA SER A 65 -9.18 5.22 -4.75
C SER A 65 -7.75 4.83 -5.12
N LEU A 66 -7.27 3.67 -4.68
CA LEU A 66 -5.97 3.11 -5.08
C LEU A 66 -6.07 2.41 -6.46
N ASP A 67 -7.14 1.63 -6.67
CA ASP A 67 -7.50 0.96 -7.92
C ASP A 67 -7.82 1.99 -9.01
N SER A 68 -6.77 2.45 -9.68
CA SER A 68 -6.80 3.56 -10.64
C SER A 68 -7.22 3.08 -12.01
N ASN A 69 -6.89 1.83 -12.36
CA ASN A 69 -7.29 1.22 -13.62
C ASN A 69 -8.72 0.64 -13.58
N GLY A 70 -9.30 0.46 -12.39
CA GLY A 70 -10.67 0.01 -12.17
C GLY A 70 -10.89 -1.49 -12.44
N ASP A 71 -9.84 -2.29 -12.42
CA ASP A 71 -9.91 -3.73 -12.71
C ASP A 71 -10.35 -4.56 -11.49
N GLY A 72 -10.43 -3.95 -10.31
CA GLY A 72 -10.83 -4.57 -9.05
C GLY A 72 -9.71 -5.27 -8.29
N PHE A 73 -8.47 -5.12 -8.75
CA PHE A 73 -7.23 -5.58 -8.12
C PHE A 73 -6.32 -4.37 -7.90
N LEU A 74 -5.30 -4.53 -7.04
CA LEU A 74 -4.23 -3.55 -6.92
C LEU A 74 -2.95 -4.15 -7.48
N ASP A 75 -2.40 -3.52 -8.51
CA ASP A 75 -1.10 -3.87 -9.04
C ASP A 75 0.05 -3.37 -8.14
N PHE A 76 1.28 -3.68 -8.52
CA PHE A 76 2.47 -3.26 -7.78
C PHE A 76 2.55 -1.74 -7.57
N PHE A 77 2.22 -0.93 -8.57
CA PHE A 77 2.30 0.54 -8.48
C PHE A 77 1.15 1.14 -7.66
N GLU A 78 -0.03 0.53 -7.69
CA GLU A 78 -1.18 0.91 -6.86
C GLU A 78 -0.91 0.59 -5.39
N VAL A 79 -0.36 -0.58 -5.09
CA VAL A 79 0.11 -0.92 -3.73
C VAL A 79 1.31 -0.07 -3.31
N LEU A 80 2.21 0.28 -4.24
CA LEU A 80 3.30 1.21 -3.95
C LEU A 80 2.78 2.59 -3.55
N THR A 81 1.68 3.03 -4.17
CA THR A 81 1.00 4.28 -3.78
C THR A 81 0.50 4.20 -2.35
N PHE A 82 -0.11 3.07 -1.96
CA PHE A 82 -0.48 2.81 -0.58
C PHE A 82 0.73 2.82 0.37
N TYR A 83 1.81 2.11 0.02
CA TYR A 83 3.05 2.09 0.79
C TYR A 83 3.63 3.50 0.99
N TYR A 84 3.65 4.32 -0.07
CA TYR A 84 4.08 5.71 0.00
C TYR A 84 3.21 6.53 0.97
N ILE A 85 1.88 6.37 0.92
CA ILE A 85 0.96 7.04 1.86
C ILE A 85 1.27 6.61 3.30
N LEU A 86 1.47 5.32 3.56
CA LEU A 86 1.83 4.83 4.90
C LEU A 86 3.15 5.45 5.40
N LYS A 87 4.18 5.49 4.56
CA LYS A 87 5.51 5.99 4.93
C LYS A 87 5.58 7.51 5.09
N THR A 88 4.78 8.26 4.34
CA THR A 88 4.85 9.73 4.30
C THR A 88 3.74 10.44 5.08
N ARG A 89 2.58 9.81 5.21
CA ARG A 89 1.39 10.37 5.87
C ARG A 89 0.96 9.58 7.11
N GLY A 90 1.45 8.35 7.27
CA GLY A 90 1.23 7.51 8.45
C GLY A 90 2.26 7.72 9.57
N THR A 91 2.85 8.92 9.71
CA THR A 91 3.76 9.26 10.81
C THR A 91 3.00 9.27 12.14
N ASN A 92 2.87 8.07 12.69
CA ASN A 92 2.84 7.72 14.11
C ASN A 92 2.87 6.19 14.31
N ASN A 93 2.80 5.38 13.23
CA ASN A 93 2.37 4.00 13.35
C ASN A 93 3.24 2.97 12.60
N TYR A 94 4.49 3.26 12.25
CA TYR A 94 5.39 2.22 11.70
C TYR A 94 6.77 2.32 12.35
N SER A 95 7.19 1.24 12.99
CA SER A 95 8.51 1.11 13.58
C SER A 95 9.60 1.11 12.49
N ALA A 96 10.85 1.41 12.85
CA ALA A 96 11.99 1.45 11.92
C ALA A 96 12.24 0.12 11.18
N ASP A 97 11.74 -0.99 11.74
CA ASP A 97 11.76 -2.34 11.16
C ASP A 97 10.69 -2.58 10.07
N GLY A 98 9.78 -1.63 9.86
CA GLY A 98 8.70 -1.75 8.87
C GLY A 98 7.40 -2.38 9.39
N SER A 99 7.29 -2.68 10.68
CA SER A 99 6.06 -3.22 11.27
C SER A 99 4.98 -2.14 11.50
N PRO A 100 3.70 -2.39 11.17
CA PRO A 100 2.58 -1.50 11.48
C PRO A 100 2.23 -1.47 12.97
N GLN A 101 1.88 -0.29 13.48
CA GLN A 101 1.55 0.05 14.88
C GLN A 101 0.51 1.18 14.92
N GLY A 102 -0.77 0.98 14.55
CA GLY A 102 -1.82 1.98 14.84
C GLY A 102 -3.09 1.83 14.02
N ILE A 103 -3.79 2.92 13.63
CA ILE A 103 -5.01 2.91 12.78
C ILE A 103 -4.69 3.55 11.41
N ILE A 104 -4.94 2.83 10.31
CA ILE A 104 -4.82 3.32 8.94
C ILE A 104 -6.19 3.93 8.59
N PRO A 105 -6.26 5.21 8.17
CA PRO A 105 -7.53 5.84 7.79
C PRO A 105 -8.17 5.19 6.56
#